data_AF-A0A1B2CTD3-F1
#
_entry.id   AF-A0A1B2CTD3-F1
#
_cell.length_a   1.000
_cell.length_b   1.000
_cell.length_c   1.000
_cell.angle_alpha   90.00
_cell.angle_beta   90.00
_cell.angle_gamma   90.00
#
_symmetry.space_group_name_H-M   'P 1'
#
loop_
_entity.id
_entity.type
_entity.pdbx_description
1 polymer ?
#
loop_
_entity_poly.entity_id
_entity_poly.type
_entity_poly.pdbx_seq_one_letter_code
_entity_poly.pdbx_strand_id
1 'polypeptide(L)'
;MGKQVRQVPNPPPELDEVGAKLWTETLKVYRLAPHEVPTLVNLCLAHQYCTRLARQIASEENGGLLWADGRPNPAAVELRQQSIVYERLRAALALPEAGAPAVGYGKPPPNRTRGVRTIRPMTGGL
;
A
#
# COMPACT_ATOMS: atom_id res chain seq x y z
N MET A 1 2.18 -25.20 28.55
CA MET A 1 2.84 -24.19 27.69
C MET A 1 2.10 -22.85 27.80
N GLY A 2 2.70 -21.83 28.42
CA GLY A 2 2.12 -20.49 28.47
C GLY A 2 2.25 -19.79 27.13
N LYS A 3 1.14 -19.30 26.55
CA LYS A 3 1.18 -18.45 25.36
C LYS A 3 1.81 -17.11 25.76
N GLN A 4 3.01 -16.83 25.29
CA GLN A 4 3.59 -15.49 25.39
C GLN A 4 2.78 -14.56 24.50
N VAL A 5 1.93 -13.74 25.11
CA VAL A 5 1.16 -12.70 24.43
C VAL A 5 2.16 -11.64 23.97
N ARG A 6 2.43 -11.56 22.67
CA ARG A 6 3.21 -10.46 22.11
C ARG A 6 2.44 -9.17 22.32
N GLN A 7 3.00 -8.24 23.10
CA GLN A 7 2.45 -6.90 23.21
C GLN A 7 2.72 -6.15 21.90
N VAL A 8 1.64 -5.80 21.19
CA VAL A 8 1.69 -4.93 20.02
C VAL A 8 1.69 -3.48 20.55
N PRO A 9 2.62 -2.61 20.09
CA PRO A 9 2.63 -1.22 20.50
C PRO A 9 1.34 -0.53 20.05
N ASN A 10 0.89 0.45 20.85
CA ASN A 10 -0.28 1.25 20.49
C ASN A 10 -0.07 1.93 19.13
N PRO A 11 -1.14 2.03 18.31
CA PRO A 11 -1.08 2.76 17.06
C PRO A 11 -0.76 4.25 17.32
N PRO A 12 -0.05 4.91 16.39
CA PRO A 12 0.14 6.36 16.43
C PRO A 12 -1.20 7.12 16.50
N PRO A 13 -1.26 8.27 17.20
CA PRO A 13 -2.50 9.00 17.43
C PRO A 13 -3.13 9.61 16.17
N GLU A 14 -2.36 9.78 15.10
CA GLU A 14 -2.84 10.27 13.80
C GLU A 14 -3.65 9.24 12.99
N LEU A 15 -3.62 7.96 13.38
CA LEU A 15 -4.36 6.91 12.69
C LEU A 15 -5.81 6.85 13.17
N ASP A 16 -6.75 6.81 12.23
CA ASP A 16 -8.14 6.48 12.54
C ASP A 16 -8.32 4.98 12.80
N GLU A 17 -9.57 4.54 13.04
CA GLU A 17 -9.89 3.13 13.30
C GLU A 17 -9.42 2.19 12.19
N VAL A 18 -9.46 2.62 10.92
CA VAL A 18 -9.05 1.81 9.76
C VAL A 18 -7.54 1.68 9.70
N GLY A 19 -6.83 2.80 9.87
CA GLY A 19 -5.36 2.81 9.94
C GLY A 19 -4.83 2.02 11.15
N ALA A 20 -5.43 2.21 12.33
CA ALA A 20 -5.08 1.53 13.56
C ALA A 20 -5.29 0.01 13.49
N LYS A 21 -6.34 -0.43 12.78
CA LYS A 21 -6.59 -1.84 12.51
C LYS A 21 -5.46 -2.44 11.67
N LEU A 22 -5.09 -1.80 10.56
CA LEU A 22 -4.00 -2.29 9.70
C LEU A 22 -2.66 -2.34 10.47
N TRP A 23 -2.35 -1.32 11.26
CA TRP A 23 -1.18 -1.29 12.15
C TRP A 23 -1.13 -2.53 13.05
N THR A 24 -2.22 -2.78 13.75
CA THR A 24 -2.33 -3.87 14.72
C THR A 24 -2.20 -5.23 14.05
N GLU A 25 -2.92 -5.45 12.95
CA GLU A 25 -2.86 -6.71 12.20
C GLU A 25 -1.47 -6.97 11.60
N THR A 26 -0.80 -5.93 11.10
CA THR A 26 0.55 -6.05 10.55
C THR A 26 1.55 -6.46 11.63
N LEU A 27 1.54 -5.80 12.79
CA LEU A 27 2.48 -6.06 13.88
C LEU A 27 2.18 -7.35 14.68
N LYS A 28 0.96 -7.89 14.57
CA LYS A 28 0.65 -9.25 15.07
C LYS A 28 1.45 -10.31 14.31
N VAL A 29 1.62 -10.13 13.00
CA VAL A 29 2.23 -11.12 12.11
C VAL A 29 3.72 -10.85 11.90
N TYR A 30 4.09 -9.59 11.71
CA TYR A 30 5.43 -9.19 11.26
C TYR A 30 6.20 -8.46 12.35
N ARG A 31 7.52 -8.68 12.38
CA ARG A 31 8.45 -7.89 13.19
C ARG A 31 9.15 -6.91 12.27
N LEU A 32 9.00 -5.63 12.57
CA LEU A 32 9.66 -4.55 11.85
C LEU A 32 10.91 -4.10 12.59
N ALA A 33 11.95 -3.78 11.83
CA ALA A 33 13.10 -3.05 12.33
C ALA A 33 12.69 -1.60 12.66
N PRO A 34 13.39 -0.90 13.57
CA PRO A 34 13.04 0.47 13.96
C PRO A 34 12.92 1.45 12.77
N HIS A 35 13.72 1.27 11.73
CA HIS A 35 13.71 2.11 10.52
C HIS A 35 12.53 1.83 9.58
N GLU A 36 11.84 0.70 9.74
CA GLU A 36 10.66 0.32 8.95
C GLU A 36 9.36 0.85 9.58
N VAL A 37 9.38 1.22 10.86
CA VAL A 37 8.20 1.72 11.59
C VAL A 37 7.61 2.98 10.91
N PRO A 38 8.39 4.01 10.53
CA PRO A 38 7.83 5.18 9.82
C PRO A 38 7.20 4.80 8.47
N THR A 39 7.72 3.79 7.79
CA THR A 39 7.14 3.30 6.53
C THR A 39 5.79 2.64 6.79
N LEU A 40 5.64 1.89 7.88
CA LEU A 40 4.34 1.33 8.29
C LEU A 40 3.34 2.43 8.64
N VAL A 41 3.74 3.48 9.35
CA VAL A 41 2.84 4.62 9.66
C VAL A 41 2.30 5.23 8.36
N ASN A 42 3.19 5.53 7.40
CA ASN A 42 2.79 6.08 6.11
C ASN A 42 1.89 5.12 5.32
N LEU A 43 2.12 3.80 5.40
CA LEU A 43 1.26 2.80 4.77
C LEU A 43 -0.16 2.83 5.37
N CYS A 44 -0.26 2.91 6.70
CA CYS A 44 -1.54 3.01 7.41
C CYS A 44 -2.30 4.28 7.04
N LEU A 45 -1.62 5.43 6.99
CA LEU A 45 -2.21 6.70 6.55
C LEU A 45 -2.72 6.62 5.10
N ALA A 46 -1.91 6.07 4.18
CA ALA A 46 -2.32 5.87 2.79
C ALA A 46 -3.56 4.96 2.68
N HIS A 47 -3.63 3.89 3.48
CA HIS A 47 -4.78 2.98 3.52
C HIS A 47 -6.05 3.68 4.04
N GLN A 48 -5.92 4.48 5.09
CA GLN A 48 -6.98 5.30 5.63
C GLN A 48 -7.51 6.29 4.57
N TYR A 49 -6.62 6.98 3.85
CA TYR A 49 -7.02 7.87 2.77
C TYR A 49 -7.75 7.14 1.63
N CYS A 50 -7.23 5.99 1.20
CA CYS A 50 -7.90 5.16 0.18
C CYS A 50 -9.31 4.77 0.63
N THR A 51 -9.46 4.32 1.88
CA THR A 51 -10.76 3.92 2.42
C THR A 51 -11.75 5.08 2.47
N ARG A 52 -11.30 6.27 2.89
CA ARG A 52 -12.13 7.48 2.93
C ARG A 52 -12.60 7.89 1.54
N LEU A 53 -11.69 7.92 0.56
CA LEU A 53 -12.01 8.27 -0.83
C LEU A 53 -12.96 7.24 -1.46
N ALA A 54 -12.72 5.95 -1.23
CA ALA A 54 -13.62 4.89 -1.71
C ALA A 54 -15.03 5.02 -1.14
N ARG A 55 -15.16 5.34 0.16
CA ARG A 55 -16.47 5.60 0.80
C ARG A 55 -17.15 6.84 0.22
N GLN A 56 -16.40 7.91 -0.03
CA GLN A 56 -16.92 9.12 -0.65
C GLN A 56 -17.51 8.80 -2.04
N ILE A 57 -16.74 8.15 -2.90
CA ILE A 57 -17.19 7.74 -4.24
C ILE A 57 -18.43 6.85 -4.16
N ALA A 58 -18.46 5.91 -3.22
CA ALA A 58 -19.59 5.00 -3.04
C ALA A 58 -20.86 5.70 -2.52
N SER A 59 -20.72 6.85 -1.85
CA SER A 59 -21.85 7.63 -1.32
C SER A 59 -22.45 8.61 -2.34
N GLU A 60 -21.77 8.87 -3.46
CA GLU A 60 -22.25 9.80 -4.48
C GLU A 60 -23.37 9.16 -5.31
N GLU A 61 -24.59 9.70 -5.18
CA GLU A 61 -25.81 9.21 -5.84
C GLU A 61 -25.74 9.25 -7.38
N ASN A 62 -24.92 10.15 -7.94
CA ASN A 62 -24.89 10.47 -9.38
C ASN A 62 -23.53 10.33 -10.06
N GLY A 63 -22.53 9.69 -9.43
CA GLY A 63 -21.24 9.55 -10.11
C GLY A 63 -20.21 8.73 -9.37
N GLY A 64 -20.12 7.44 -9.72
CA GLY A 64 -19.02 6.57 -9.34
C GLY A 64 -17.68 7.05 -9.91
N LEU A 65 -17.10 6.32 -10.85
CA LEU A 65 -15.78 6.69 -11.41
C LEU A 65 -15.82 7.94 -12.32
N LEU A 66 -17.00 8.28 -12.84
CA LEU A 66 -17.25 9.42 -13.71
C LEU A 66 -18.44 10.22 -13.16
N TRP A 67 -18.40 11.53 -13.35
CA TRP A 67 -19.57 12.39 -13.18
C TRP A 67 -20.51 12.30 -14.38
N ALA A 68 -21.73 12.85 -14.23
CA ALA A 68 -22.76 12.83 -15.26
C ALA A 68 -22.35 13.54 -16.58
N ASP A 69 -21.38 14.46 -16.53
CA ASP A 69 -20.82 15.15 -17.70
C ASP A 69 -19.69 14.36 -18.39
N GLY A 70 -19.43 13.13 -17.94
CA GLY A 70 -18.39 12.23 -18.47
C GLY A 70 -16.98 12.55 -18.00
N ARG A 71 -16.78 13.56 -17.13
CA ARG A 71 -15.47 13.86 -16.57
C ARG A 71 -15.11 12.88 -15.44
N PRO A 72 -13.82 12.56 -15.25
CA PRO A 72 -13.39 11.74 -14.12
C PRO A 72 -13.76 12.37 -12.79
N ASN A 73 -14.31 11.57 -11.87
CA ASN A 73 -14.52 12.00 -10.49
C ASN A 73 -13.15 12.34 -9.85
N PRO A 74 -12.92 13.56 -9.35
CA PRO A 74 -11.66 13.93 -8.70
C PRO A 74 -11.28 12.99 -7.55
N ALA A 75 -12.25 12.51 -6.78
CA ALA A 75 -11.99 11.55 -5.70
C ALA A 75 -11.47 10.20 -6.24
N ALA A 76 -11.92 9.78 -7.42
CA ALA A 76 -11.44 8.57 -8.08
C ALA A 76 -10.00 8.74 -8.61
N VAL A 77 -9.67 9.94 -9.09
CA VAL A 77 -8.29 10.29 -9.50
C VAL A 77 -7.36 10.27 -8.30
N GLU A 78 -7.75 10.91 -7.20
CA GLU A 78 -6.98 10.90 -5.95
C GLU A 78 -6.83 9.49 -5.38
N LEU A 79 -7.89 8.67 -5.40
CA LEU A 79 -7.83 7.28 -4.94
C LEU A 79 -6.77 6.49 -5.73
N ARG A 80 -6.69 6.69 -7.04
CA ARG A 80 -5.67 6.04 -7.87
C ARG A 80 -4.26 6.45 -7.45
N GLN A 81 -4.03 7.74 -7.20
CA GLN A 81 -2.73 8.22 -6.76
C GLN A 81 -2.33 7.64 -5.40
N GLN A 82 -3.26 7.66 -4.42
CA GLN A 82 -3.03 7.09 -3.09
C GLN A 82 -2.80 5.58 -3.14
N SER A 83 -3.50 4.85 -4.03
CA SER A 83 -3.31 3.41 -4.21
C SER A 83 -1.90 3.09 -4.71
N ILE A 84 -1.35 3.90 -5.61
CA ILE A 84 0.04 3.73 -6.09
C ILE A 84 1.03 3.97 -4.95
N VAL A 85 0.80 4.99 -4.11
CA VAL A 85 1.64 5.26 -2.93
C VAL A 85 1.57 4.10 -1.94
N TYR A 86 0.37 3.60 -1.66
CA TYR A 86 0.14 2.44 -0.79
C TYR A 86 0.94 1.22 -1.28
N GLU A 87 0.83 0.85 -2.56
CA GLU A 87 1.55 -0.30 -3.11
C GLU A 87 3.08 -0.12 -3.06
N ARG A 88 3.58 1.11 -3.27
CA ARG A 88 5.02 1.40 -3.15
C ARG A 88 5.51 1.23 -1.72
N LEU A 89 4.76 1.71 -0.73
CA LEU A 89 5.09 1.57 0.69
C LEU A 89 5.00 0.11 1.13
N ARG A 90 3.98 -0.62 0.68
CA ARG A 90 3.80 -2.05 0.94
C ARG A 90 4.96 -2.86 0.39
N ALA A 91 5.39 -2.58 -0.84
CA ALA A 91 6.54 -3.20 -1.47
C ALA A 91 7.87 -2.85 -0.78
N ALA A 92 7.99 -1.64 -0.23
CA ALA A 92 9.17 -1.23 0.55
C ALA A 92 9.31 -2.03 1.85
N LEU A 93 8.18 -2.37 2.50
CA LEU A 93 8.12 -3.25 3.67
C LEU A 93 8.18 -4.75 3.31
N ALA A 94 8.29 -5.09 2.02
CA ALA A 94 8.26 -6.46 1.52
C ALA A 94 7.08 -7.30 2.07
N LEU A 95 5.94 -6.66 2.32
CA LEU A 95 4.75 -7.37 2.78
C LEU A 95 4.16 -8.20 1.63
N PRO A 96 3.81 -9.48 1.85
CA PRO A 96 3.21 -10.31 0.82
C PRO A 96 1.89 -9.71 0.32
N GLU A 97 1.54 -10.01 -0.92
CA GLU A 97 0.23 -9.70 -1.49
C GLU A 97 -0.86 -10.46 -0.75
N ALA A 98 -2.01 -9.82 -0.54
CA ALA A 98 -3.15 -10.46 0.08
C ALA A 98 -3.56 -11.67 -0.79
N GLY A 99 -3.36 -12.89 -0.27
CA GLY A 99 -3.61 -14.14 -1.00
C GLY A 99 -2.39 -14.76 -1.68
N ALA A 100 -1.22 -14.12 -1.65
CA ALA A 100 0.02 -14.77 -2.05
C ALA A 100 0.43 -15.81 -0.99
N PRO A 101 0.93 -17.00 -1.40
CA PRO A 101 1.48 -17.95 -0.44
C PRO A 101 2.61 -17.26 0.34
N ALA A 102 2.62 -17.43 1.66
CA ALA A 102 3.65 -16.89 2.53
C ALA A 102 5.02 -17.54 2.22
N VAL A 103 5.71 -17.04 1.19
CA VAL A 103 7.09 -17.42 0.92
C VAL A 103 7.93 -16.69 1.98
N GLY A 104 8.54 -17.47 2.87
CA GLY A 104 9.10 -17.02 4.15
C GLY A 104 10.04 -15.81 4.07
N TYR A 105 10.00 -15.00 5.13
CA TYR A 105 10.96 -13.95 5.43
C TYR A 105 12.39 -14.51 5.43
N GLY A 106 13.29 -13.98 4.61
CA GLY A 106 14.73 -14.23 4.79
C GLY A 106 15.66 -14.06 3.60
N LYS A 107 15.19 -13.95 2.34
CA LYS A 107 16.07 -13.60 1.22
C LYS A 107 15.27 -12.99 0.08
N PRO A 108 15.65 -11.79 -0.42
CA PRO A 108 15.10 -11.33 -1.69
C PRO A 108 15.45 -12.36 -2.78
N PRO A 109 14.58 -12.61 -3.77
CA PRO A 109 14.98 -13.37 -4.94
C PRO A 109 16.23 -12.70 -5.53
N PRO A 110 17.28 -13.47 -5.89
CA PRO A 110 18.51 -12.92 -6.44
C PRO A 110 18.29 -12.49 -7.90
N ASN A 111 17.46 -11.47 -8.12
CA ASN A 111 17.49 -10.64 -9.32
C ASN A 111 16.58 -9.43 -9.21
N ARG A 112 17.03 -8.40 -8.48
CA ARG A 112 16.66 -7.02 -8.79
C ARG A 112 17.82 -6.38 -9.52
N THR A 113 17.96 -6.69 -10.81
CA THR A 113 18.79 -5.89 -11.70
C THR A 113 18.13 -4.52 -11.82
N ARG A 114 18.57 -3.63 -10.94
CA ARG A 114 18.49 -2.19 -11.11
C ARG A 114 19.36 -1.85 -12.32
N GLY A 115 18.74 -1.35 -13.39
CA GLY A 115 19.42 -0.76 -14.54
C GLY A 115 19.44 -1.67 -15.77
N VAL A 116 18.72 -1.27 -16.81
CA VAL A 116 19.28 -0.84 -18.12
C VAL A 116 18.12 -0.26 -18.93
N ARG A 117 18.24 1.03 -19.29
CA ARG A 117 17.53 1.62 -20.43
C ARG A 117 17.91 0.79 -21.66
N THR A 118 17.01 0.05 -22.26
CA THR A 118 17.14 -0.23 -23.69
C THR A 118 16.62 0.98 -24.44
N ILE A 119 17.54 1.92 -24.71
CA ILE A 119 17.39 2.85 -25.83
C ILE A 119 17.38 1.95 -27.06
N ARG A 120 16.26 1.91 -27.78
CA ARG A 120 16.14 1.20 -29.05
C ARG A 120 17.03 1.92 -30.06
N PRO A 121 18.08 1.33 -30.65
CA PRO A 121 18.72 1.95 -31.79
C PRO A 121 17.73 1.93 -32.96
N MET A 122 17.42 3.12 -33.49
CA MET A 122 16.88 3.26 -34.84
C MET A 122 17.98 2.81 -35.80
N THR A 123 17.79 1.67 -36.46
CA THR A 123 18.61 1.30 -37.62
C THR A 123 17.78 1.60 -38.86
N GLY A 124 18.26 2.55 -39.65
CA GLY A 124 17.68 2.94 -40.93
C GLY A 124 17.68 1.79 -41.92
N GLY A 125 16.57 1.66 -42.63
CA GLY A 125 16.47 0.84 -43.84
C GLY A 125 17.10 1.58 -45.01
N LEU A 126 17.87 0.82 -45.78
CA LEU A 126 18.34 1.13 -47.13
C LEU A 126 17.17 1.38 -48.09
#